data_AF-A0A7W7RLE3-F1
#
_entry.id   AF-A0A7W7RLE3-F1
#
_cell.length_a   1.000
_cell.length_b   1.000
_cell.length_c   1.000
_cell.angle_alpha   90.00
_cell.angle_beta   90.00
_cell.angle_gamma   90.00
#
_symmetry.space_group_name_H-M   'P 1'
#
loop_
_entity.id
_entity.type
_entity.pdbx_description
1 polymer ?
#
loop_
_entity_poly.entity_id
_entity_poly.type
_entity_poly.pdbx_seq_one_letter_code
_entity_poly.pdbx_strand_id
1 'polypeptide(L)'
;MSRDERDEWLGSFLTQMEVSRLESVSVLVSSRRALGLVALLESWHSHVVRISGELDLPGSDRTAWGAYDLIAALALRSLLARGLENAEPSSLGGFKRALNDVDSRFREFTEYDESGVVRRIDSEGRPSDEWWWDRIPSSGPIRREIEQINHSSDSGHD
;
A
#
# COMPACT_ATOMS: atom_id res chain seq x y z
N MET A 1 -1.87 -7.52 -12.44
CA MET A 1 -0.83 -6.94 -13.29
C MET A 1 0.12 -8.04 -13.72
N SER A 2 0.36 -8.16 -15.02
CA SER A 2 1.34 -9.09 -15.58
C SER A 2 2.77 -8.62 -15.25
N ARG A 3 3.77 -9.46 -15.55
CA ARG A 3 5.17 -9.06 -15.42
C ARG A 3 5.52 -7.96 -16.44
N ASP A 4 5.05 -8.11 -17.68
CA ASP A 4 5.37 -7.18 -18.76
C ASP A 4 4.80 -5.78 -18.50
N GLU A 5 3.56 -5.69 -18.00
CA GLU A 5 2.94 -4.41 -17.60
C GLU A 5 3.72 -3.70 -16.49
N ARG A 6 4.29 -4.48 -15.58
CA ARG A 6 5.10 -3.97 -14.47
C ARG A 6 6.44 -3.45 -14.95
N ASP A 7 7.13 -4.24 -15.79
CA ASP A 7 8.43 -3.88 -16.35
C ASP A 7 8.31 -2.62 -17.23
N GLU A 8 7.23 -2.51 -18.00
CA GLU A 8 6.91 -1.32 -18.80
C GLU A 8 6.64 -0.09 -17.93
N TRP A 9 5.79 -0.23 -16.91
CA TRP A 9 5.51 0.85 -15.96
C TRP A 9 6.78 1.32 -15.27
N LEU A 10 7.59 0.41 -14.74
CA LEU A 10 8.83 0.75 -14.04
C LEU A 10 9.84 1.45 -14.98
N GLY A 11 9.96 0.95 -16.22
CA GLY A 11 10.83 1.52 -17.25
C GLY A 11 10.45 2.94 -17.68
N SER A 12 9.21 3.38 -17.43
CA SER A 12 8.79 4.77 -17.67
C SER A 12 9.36 5.77 -16.65
N PHE A 13 9.85 5.27 -15.50
CA PHE A 13 10.37 6.11 -14.41
C PHE A 13 11.85 5.90 -14.11
N LEU A 14 12.33 4.66 -14.22
CA LEU A 14 13.66 4.24 -13.78
C LEU A 14 14.48 3.66 -14.92
N THR A 15 15.76 4.04 -14.95
CA THR A 15 16.77 3.35 -15.73
C THR A 15 17.22 2.05 -15.03
N GLN A 16 17.79 1.12 -15.79
CA GLN A 16 18.34 -0.13 -15.22
C GLN A 16 19.42 0.08 -14.16
N MET A 17 20.19 1.17 -14.29
CA MET A 17 21.21 1.56 -13.31
C MET A 17 20.56 2.04 -12.01
N GLU A 18 19.50 2.86 -12.09
CA GLU A 18 18.73 3.28 -10.91
C GLU A 18 18.07 2.08 -10.23
N VAL A 19 17.48 1.15 -10.99
CA VAL A 19 16.89 -0.09 -10.46
C VAL A 19 17.93 -0.86 -9.65
N SER A 20 19.10 -1.15 -10.23
CA SER A 20 20.16 -1.91 -9.56
C SER A 20 20.63 -1.23 -8.27
N ARG A 21 20.72 0.10 -8.29
CA ARG A 21 21.17 0.89 -7.13
C ARG A 21 20.12 0.89 -6.03
N LEU A 22 18.85 1.06 -6.35
CA LEU A 22 17.75 1.12 -5.38
C LEU A 22 17.44 -0.25 -4.79
N GLU A 23 17.64 -1.33 -5.55
CA GLU A 23 17.57 -2.70 -5.03
C GLU A 23 18.64 -3.01 -3.97
N SER A 24 19.77 -2.30 -3.99
CA SER A 24 20.79 -2.45 -2.95
C SER A 24 20.37 -1.89 -1.58
N VAL A 25 19.34 -1.03 -1.54
CA VAL A 25 18.76 -0.49 -0.30
C VAL A 25 17.78 -1.51 0.28
N SER A 26 18.29 -2.39 1.15
CA SER A 26 17.53 -3.48 1.75
C SER A 26 16.72 -3.03 2.97
N VAL A 27 15.43 -3.35 2.98
CA VAL A 27 14.50 -3.13 4.08
C VAL A 27 14.04 -4.47 4.62
N LEU A 28 14.17 -4.68 5.94
CA LEU A 28 13.65 -5.88 6.60
C LEU A 28 12.12 -5.87 6.58
N VAL A 29 11.53 -6.90 5.97
CA VAL A 29 10.07 -7.11 5.93
C VAL A 29 9.62 -8.22 6.87
N SER A 30 10.58 -9.03 7.36
CA SER A 30 10.41 -9.96 8.47
C SER A 30 11.79 -10.29 9.08
N SER A 31 11.81 -11.10 10.14
CA SER A 31 13.05 -11.54 10.79
C SER A 31 14.01 -12.31 9.88
N ARG A 32 13.56 -12.80 8.73
CA ARG A 32 14.36 -13.60 7.78
C ARG A 32 14.33 -13.09 6.35
N ARG A 33 13.63 -11.99 6.08
CA ARG A 33 13.42 -11.50 4.72
C ARG A 33 13.67 -10.01 4.65
N ALA A 34 14.50 -9.63 3.69
CA ALA A 34 14.67 -8.25 3.26
C ALA A 34 14.20 -8.11 1.80
N LEU A 35 13.71 -6.93 1.45
CA LEU A 35 13.39 -6.55 0.07
C LEU A 35 14.11 -5.24 -0.26
N GLY A 36 14.52 -5.07 -1.51
CA GLY A 36 15.01 -3.78 -1.99
C GLY A 36 13.87 -2.78 -2.22
N LEU A 37 14.23 -1.51 -2.42
CA LEU A 37 13.23 -0.45 -2.59
C LEU A 37 12.35 -0.63 -3.83
N VAL A 38 12.91 -1.14 -4.94
CA VAL A 38 12.15 -1.36 -6.17
C VAL A 38 11.16 -2.50 -5.98
N ALA A 39 11.58 -3.64 -5.42
CA ALA A 39 10.68 -4.74 -5.07
C ALA A 39 9.54 -4.31 -4.13
N LEU A 40 9.80 -3.43 -3.17
CA LEU A 40 8.77 -2.86 -2.31
C LEU A 40 7.82 -1.94 -3.08
N LEU A 41 8.33 -1.10 -3.98
CA LEU A 41 7.54 -0.19 -4.80
C LEU A 41 6.61 -0.97 -5.75
N GLU A 42 7.12 -2.00 -6.39
CA GLU A 42 6.33 -2.90 -7.22
C GLU A 42 5.25 -3.62 -6.41
N SER A 43 5.57 -4.03 -5.18
CA SER A 43 4.62 -4.68 -4.29
C SER A 43 3.50 -3.71 -3.91
N TRP A 44 3.83 -2.47 -3.53
CA TRP A 44 2.85 -1.41 -3.27
C TRP A 44 1.96 -1.16 -4.49
N HIS A 45 2.57 -0.95 -5.66
CA HIS A 45 1.84 -0.74 -6.92
C HIS A 45 0.89 -1.88 -7.26
N SER A 46 1.36 -3.12 -7.12
CA SER A 46 0.55 -4.31 -7.39
C SER A 46 -0.67 -4.40 -6.46
N HIS A 47 -0.51 -4.04 -5.18
CA HIS A 47 -1.63 -4.00 -4.23
C HIS A 47 -2.62 -2.89 -4.58
N VAL A 48 -2.15 -1.68 -4.89
CA VAL A 48 -3.00 -0.55 -5.29
C VAL A 48 -3.81 -0.88 -6.54
N VAL A 49 -3.17 -1.45 -7.57
CA VAL A 49 -3.86 -1.89 -8.80
C VAL A 49 -4.87 -2.99 -8.50
N ARG A 50 -4.52 -3.95 -7.64
CA ARG A 50 -5.44 -5.04 -7.29
C ARG A 50 -6.68 -4.50 -6.57
N ILE A 51 -6.51 -3.69 -5.52
CA ILE A 51 -7.60 -3.12 -4.74
C ILE A 51 -8.51 -2.27 -5.64
N SER A 52 -7.93 -1.40 -6.48
CA SER A 52 -8.69 -0.58 -7.41
C SER A 52 -9.52 -1.41 -8.40
N GLY A 53 -8.99 -2.56 -8.86
CA GLY A 53 -9.70 -3.46 -9.77
C GLY A 53 -10.83 -4.26 -9.11
N GLU A 54 -10.95 -4.24 -7.79
CA GLU A 54 -11.95 -5.00 -7.03
C GLU A 54 -13.10 -4.14 -6.47
N LEU A 55 -13.10 -2.84 -6.74
CA LEU A 55 -14.08 -1.89 -6.19
C LEU A 55 -15.54 -2.27 -6.51
N ASP A 56 -15.76 -2.89 -7.66
CA ASP A 56 -17.10 -3.30 -8.12
C ASP A 56 -17.44 -4.77 -7.80
N LEU A 57 -16.54 -5.51 -7.13
CA LEU A 57 -16.82 -6.91 -6.79
C LEU A 57 -17.91 -7.03 -5.72
N PRO A 58 -18.80 -8.02 -5.85
CA PRO A 58 -19.85 -8.26 -4.86
C PRO A 58 -19.25 -8.83 -3.56
N GLY A 59 -19.93 -8.60 -2.44
CA GLY A 59 -19.46 -9.06 -1.13
C GLY A 59 -19.43 -10.57 -0.94
N SER A 60 -20.12 -11.30 -1.80
CA SER A 60 -20.10 -12.75 -1.84
C SER A 60 -18.89 -13.32 -2.56
N ASP A 61 -18.08 -12.50 -3.24
CA ASP A 61 -16.88 -12.96 -3.92
C ASP A 61 -15.81 -13.33 -2.88
N ARG A 62 -15.54 -14.63 -2.77
CA ARG A 62 -14.56 -15.18 -1.82
C ARG A 62 -13.11 -14.96 -2.24
N THR A 63 -12.87 -14.45 -3.44
CA THR A 63 -11.53 -14.14 -3.97
C THR A 63 -11.17 -12.67 -3.79
N ALA A 64 -12.13 -11.83 -3.38
CA ALA A 64 -11.90 -10.43 -3.11
C ALA A 64 -10.99 -10.24 -1.89
N TRP A 65 -10.15 -9.22 -1.96
CA TRP A 65 -9.36 -8.75 -0.84
C TRP A 65 -10.23 -8.07 0.22
N GLY A 66 -9.83 -8.27 1.46
CA GLY A 66 -10.51 -7.77 2.64
C GLY A 66 -9.76 -6.64 3.35
N ALA A 67 -10.26 -6.27 4.53
CA ALA A 67 -9.68 -5.23 5.37
C ALA A 67 -8.20 -5.52 5.71
N TYR A 68 -7.85 -6.77 6.03
CA TYR A 68 -6.47 -7.15 6.35
C TYR A 68 -5.52 -7.09 5.15
N ASP A 69 -6.02 -7.27 3.92
CA ASP A 69 -5.21 -7.09 2.71
C ASP A 69 -4.89 -5.59 2.49
N LEU A 70 -5.82 -4.69 2.82
CA LEU A 70 -5.54 -3.26 2.89
C LEU A 70 -4.44 -2.98 3.93
N ILE A 71 -4.55 -3.51 5.16
CA ILE A 71 -3.51 -3.33 6.20
C ILE A 71 -2.14 -3.80 5.69
N ALA A 72 -2.07 -4.97 5.04
CA ALA A 72 -0.83 -5.47 4.45
C ALA A 72 -0.26 -4.50 3.39
N ALA A 73 -1.11 -3.94 2.52
CA ALA A 73 -0.70 -2.96 1.52
C ALA A 73 -0.15 -1.67 2.16
N LEU A 74 -0.81 -1.16 3.19
CA LEU A 74 -0.37 0.04 3.92
C LEU A 74 0.95 -0.18 4.66
N ALA A 75 1.14 -1.37 5.23
CA ALA A 75 2.41 -1.75 5.84
C ALA A 75 3.57 -1.75 4.83
N LEU A 76 3.35 -2.20 3.59
CA LEU A 76 4.35 -2.10 2.51
C LEU A 76 4.72 -0.63 2.22
N ARG A 77 3.73 0.27 2.26
CA ARG A 77 3.97 1.71 2.06
C ARG A 77 4.77 2.35 3.20
N SER A 78 4.58 1.89 4.44
CA SER A 78 5.43 2.27 5.59
C SER A 78 6.84 1.72 5.47
N LEU A 79 7.02 0.48 5.00
CA LEU A 79 8.34 -0.08 4.73
C LEU A 79 9.09 0.71 3.64
N LEU A 80 8.37 1.17 2.60
CA LEU A 80 8.91 2.09 1.59
C LEU A 80 9.38 3.41 2.20
N ALA A 81 8.57 4.02 3.06
CA ALA A 81 8.93 5.27 3.73
C ALA A 81 10.23 5.13 4.54
N ARG A 82 10.33 4.05 5.34
CA ARG A 82 11.55 3.74 6.12
C ARG A 82 12.77 3.46 5.23
N GLY A 83 12.57 2.76 4.13
CA GLY A 83 13.66 2.50 3.18
C GLY A 83 14.18 3.78 2.52
N LEU A 84 13.28 4.73 2.22
CA LEU A 84 13.64 6.02 1.64
C LEU A 84 14.50 6.90 2.56
N GLU A 85 14.32 6.80 3.87
CA GLU A 85 15.18 7.50 4.86
C GLU A 85 16.65 7.07 4.77
N ASN A 86 16.89 5.84 4.32
CA ASN A 86 18.23 5.25 4.22
C ASN A 86 18.84 5.36 2.80
N ALA A 87 18.08 5.88 1.83
CA ALA A 87 18.52 5.95 0.45
C ALA A 87 19.25 7.27 0.12
N GLU A 88 20.22 7.19 -0.79
CA GLU A 88 21.03 8.33 -1.19
C GLU A 88 20.21 9.33 -2.04
N PRO A 89 20.06 10.61 -1.64
CA PRO A 89 19.09 11.52 -2.24
C PRO A 89 19.22 11.74 -3.75
N SER A 90 20.45 11.72 -4.30
CA SER A 90 20.66 11.97 -5.72
C SER A 90 20.12 10.86 -6.63
N SER A 91 19.81 9.69 -6.07
CA SER A 91 19.29 8.52 -6.79
C SER A 91 17.78 8.37 -6.74
N LEU A 92 17.06 9.29 -6.09
CA LEU A 92 15.64 9.13 -5.79
C LEU A 92 14.71 9.85 -6.78
N GLY A 93 15.24 10.55 -7.79
CA GLY A 93 14.44 11.37 -8.70
C GLY A 93 13.36 10.58 -9.44
N GLY A 94 13.75 9.53 -10.16
CA GLY A 94 12.81 8.63 -10.85
C GLY A 94 11.92 7.87 -9.87
N PHE A 95 12.50 7.38 -8.77
CA PHE A 95 11.77 6.61 -7.77
C PHE A 95 10.64 7.40 -7.11
N LYS A 96 10.89 8.66 -6.72
CA LYS A 96 9.87 9.53 -6.13
C LYS A 96 8.74 9.84 -7.12
N ARG A 97 9.04 9.95 -8.43
CA ARG A 97 8.00 10.10 -9.45
C ARG A 97 7.14 8.85 -9.56
N ALA A 98 7.76 7.67 -9.59
CA ALA A 98 7.04 6.40 -9.62
C ALA A 98 6.18 6.22 -8.36
N LEU A 99 6.74 6.47 -7.17
CA LEU A 99 5.99 6.41 -5.91
C LEU A 99 4.81 7.39 -5.89
N ASN A 100 5.02 8.62 -6.36
CA ASN A 100 3.94 9.61 -6.45
C ASN A 100 2.83 9.20 -7.42
N ASP A 101 3.15 8.54 -8.55
CA ASP A 101 2.14 7.97 -9.46
C ASP A 101 1.26 6.94 -8.72
N VAL A 102 1.87 5.97 -8.02
CA VAL A 102 1.11 4.96 -7.25
C VAL A 102 0.30 5.60 -6.12
N ASP A 103 0.91 6.50 -5.34
CA ASP A 103 0.25 7.19 -4.24
C ASP A 103 -0.91 8.07 -4.74
N SER A 104 -0.84 8.60 -5.97
CA SER A 104 -1.94 9.38 -6.56
C SER A 104 -3.10 8.48 -6.93
N ARG A 105 -2.83 7.37 -7.62
CA ARG A 105 -3.85 6.33 -7.92
C ARG A 105 -4.54 5.83 -6.66
N PHE A 106 -3.79 5.56 -5.60
CA PHE A 106 -4.36 5.14 -4.32
C PHE A 106 -5.33 6.19 -3.76
N ARG A 107 -4.99 7.49 -3.84
CA ARG A 107 -5.88 8.56 -3.39
C ARG A 107 -7.14 8.72 -4.25
N GLU A 108 -7.10 8.38 -5.54
CA GLU A 108 -8.24 8.53 -6.44
C GLU A 108 -9.44 7.65 -6.06
N PHE A 109 -9.20 6.44 -5.53
CA PHE A 109 -10.27 5.52 -5.15
C PHE A 109 -10.46 5.38 -3.63
N THR A 110 -9.72 6.12 -2.83
CA THR A 110 -9.84 6.09 -1.38
C THR A 110 -10.33 7.42 -0.83
N GLU A 111 -10.99 7.36 0.32
CA GLU A 111 -11.42 8.52 1.10
C GLU A 111 -10.79 8.48 2.50
N TYR A 112 -11.00 9.54 3.27
CA TYR A 112 -10.49 9.62 4.63
C TYR A 112 -11.27 8.68 5.56
N ASP A 113 -10.56 7.90 6.38
CA ASP A 113 -11.17 7.05 7.40
C ASP A 113 -11.54 7.90 8.64
N GLU A 114 -12.68 8.57 8.58
CA GLU A 114 -13.19 9.38 9.71
C GLU A 114 -13.34 8.57 11.00
N SER A 115 -13.63 7.27 10.85
CA SER A 115 -13.83 6.37 11.97
C SER A 115 -12.54 5.85 12.58
N GLY A 116 -11.39 5.99 11.90
CA GLY A 116 -10.08 5.50 12.34
C GLY A 116 -10.01 3.98 12.52
N VAL A 117 -10.86 3.21 11.85
CA VAL A 117 -10.92 1.74 11.94
C VAL A 117 -9.61 1.11 11.47
N VAL A 118 -9.04 1.60 10.37
CA VAL A 118 -7.80 1.05 9.79
C VAL A 118 -6.65 1.05 10.80
N ARG A 119 -6.44 2.18 11.47
CA ARG A 119 -5.42 2.30 12.52
C ARG A 119 -5.72 1.42 13.74
N ARG A 120 -7.00 1.23 14.10
CA ARG A 120 -7.40 0.31 15.18
C ARG A 120 -7.10 -1.14 14.86
N ILE A 121 -7.36 -1.59 13.62
CA ILE A 121 -7.09 -2.97 13.18
C ILE A 121 -5.60 -3.28 13.30
N ASP A 122 -4.74 -2.38 12.82
CA ASP A 122 -3.29 -2.58 12.79
C ASP A 122 -2.66 -2.67 14.20
N SER A 123 -3.26 -2.04 15.21
CA SER A 123 -2.82 -2.09 16.62
C SER A 123 -1.37 -1.62 16.92
N GLU A 124 -0.55 -1.28 15.92
CA GLU A 124 0.88 -0.98 16.10
C GLU A 124 1.23 0.50 16.33
N GLY A 125 0.25 1.39 16.57
CA GLY A 125 0.53 2.79 16.90
C GLY A 125 1.35 3.51 15.81
N ARG A 126 0.88 3.43 14.56
CA ARG A 126 1.55 4.00 13.38
C ARG A 126 1.78 5.51 13.52
N PRO A 127 2.90 6.04 13.00
CA PRO A 127 3.15 7.48 13.00
C PRO A 127 2.00 8.28 12.36
N SER A 128 1.79 9.51 12.83
CA SER A 128 0.69 10.38 12.36
C SER A 128 0.96 11.02 10.99
N ASP A 129 2.21 11.04 10.53
CA ASP A 129 2.63 11.58 9.23
C ASP A 129 2.47 10.56 8.08
N GLU A 130 2.18 9.29 8.40
CA GLU A 130 1.85 8.25 7.44
C GLU A 130 0.38 8.35 6.99
N TRP A 131 0.07 9.38 6.19
CA TRP A 131 -1.30 9.74 5.72
C TRP A 131 -2.09 8.59 5.07
N TRP A 132 -1.41 7.56 4.55
CA TRP A 132 -2.06 6.43 3.90
C TRP A 132 -2.81 5.54 4.89
N TRP A 133 -2.47 5.57 6.18
CA TRP A 133 -3.21 4.88 7.24
C TRP A 133 -4.55 5.53 7.58
N ASP A 134 -4.77 6.76 7.13
CA ASP A 134 -6.02 7.48 7.32
C ASP A 134 -6.94 7.32 6.11
N ARG A 135 -6.75 6.27 5.30
CA ARG A 135 -7.51 6.05 4.08
C ARG A 135 -8.10 4.67 3.94
N ILE A 136 -9.30 4.64 3.38
CA ILE A 136 -10.06 3.44 3.04
C ILE A 136 -10.63 3.56 1.63
N PRO A 137 -10.80 2.46 0.89
CA PRO A 137 -11.55 2.49 -0.37
C PRO A 137 -12.93 3.11 -0.17
N SER A 138 -13.38 3.91 -1.13
CA SER A 138 -14.72 4.53 -1.10
C SER A 138 -15.84 3.53 -1.36
N SER A 139 -15.52 2.36 -1.95
CA SER A 139 -16.48 1.29 -2.24
C SER A 139 -15.80 -0.09 -2.21
N GLY A 140 -16.60 -1.11 -2.52
CA GLY A 140 -16.10 -2.48 -2.71
C GLY A 140 -16.02 -3.34 -1.45
N PRO A 141 -15.44 -4.55 -1.58
CA PRO A 141 -15.36 -5.55 -0.51
C PRO A 141 -14.69 -5.03 0.76
N ILE A 142 -13.52 -4.40 0.62
CA ILE A 142 -12.74 -3.85 1.73
C ILE A 142 -13.55 -2.81 2.52
N ARG A 143 -14.23 -1.87 1.82
CA ARG A 143 -15.05 -0.85 2.46
C ARG A 143 -16.16 -1.47 3.32
N ARG A 144 -16.89 -2.43 2.75
CA ARG A 144 -17.99 -3.11 3.44
C ARG A 144 -17.50 -3.90 4.66
N GLU A 145 -16.34 -4.55 4.57
CA GLU A 145 -15.76 -5.26 5.72
C GLU A 145 -15.34 -4.29 6.83
N ILE A 146 -14.76 -3.14 6.48
CA ILE A 146 -14.41 -2.09 7.44
C ILE A 146 -15.66 -1.56 8.19
N GLU A 147 -16.76 -1.34 7.46
CA GLU A 147 -18.04 -0.95 8.07
C GLU A 147 -18.56 -2.03 9.04
N GLN A 148 -18.46 -3.31 8.69
CA GLN A 148 -18.85 -4.42 9.55
C GLN A 148 -18.00 -4.52 10.82
N ILE A 149 -16.68 -4.34 10.70
CA ILE A 149 -15.75 -4.32 11.84
C ILE A 149 -16.08 -3.14 12.77
N ASN A 150 -16.39 -1.97 12.21
CA ASN A 150 -16.75 -0.79 12.99
C ASN A 150 -18.03 -1.03 13.81
N HIS A 151 -19.09 -1.52 13.17
CA HIS A 151 -20.35 -1.83 13.85
C HIS A 151 -20.23 -2.94 14.91
N SER A 152 -19.37 -3.93 14.67
CA SER A 152 -19.11 -5.00 15.64
C SER A 152 -18.37 -4.48 16.88
N SER A 153 -17.54 -3.45 16.72
CA SER A 153 -16.81 -2.82 17.82
C SER A 153 -17.72 -1.96 18.70
N ASP A 154 -18.71 -1.29 18.10
CA ASP A 154 -19.70 -0.47 18.82
C ASP A 154 -20.70 -1.31 19.62
N SER A 155 -20.98 -2.55 19.19
CA SER A 155 -21.98 -3.44 19.81
C SER A 155 -21.46 -4.22 21.02
N GLY A 156 -20.17 -4.10 21.36
CA GLY A 156 -19.51 -4.82 22.45
C GLY A 156 -19.44 -4.07 23.78
N HIS A 157 -20.21 -3.00 23.95
CA HIS A 157 -20.15 -2.11 25.12
C HIS A 157 -21.47 -1.98 25.93
N ASP A 158 -22.44 -2.88 25.73
CA ASP A 158 -23.66 -2.98 26.54
C ASP A 158 -23.58 -4.09 27.61
#